data_AF-A0A921CNZ0-F1
#
_entry.id   AF-A0A921CNZ0-F1
#
_cell.length_a   1.000
_cell.length_b   1.000
_cell.length_c   1.000
_cell.angle_alpha   90.00
_cell.angle_beta   90.00
_cell.angle_gamma   90.00
#
_symmetry.space_group_name_H-M   'P 1'
#
loop_
_entity.id
_entity.type
_entity.pdbx_description
1 polymer ?
#
loop_
_entity_poly.entity_id
_entity_poly.type
_entity_poly.pdbx_seq_one_letter_code
_entity_poly.pdbx_strand_id
1 'polypeptide(L)' 'MARRSKTAFENMKYEIASQVGVNLKQGYNGDLLARDAGRIGGNIVKKVFEAYTGNNYNK' A
#
# COMPACT_ATOMS: atom_id res chain seq x y z
N MET A 1 20.79 -13.23 2.63
CA MET A 1 19.89 -13.06 3.80
C MET A 1 18.92 -11.88 3.56
N ALA A 2 17.94 -11.99 2.65
CA ALA A 2 16.99 -10.91 2.34
C ALA A 2 15.60 -11.20 2.94
N ARG A 3 15.46 -11.08 4.27
CA ARG A 3 14.20 -11.32 4.98
C ARG A 3 13.62 -10.08 5.67
N ARG A 4 14.10 -8.89 5.29
CA ARG A 4 13.76 -7.60 5.92
C ARG A 4 12.66 -6.82 5.19
N SER A 5 12.38 -7.11 3.91
CA SER A 5 11.39 -6.35 3.13
C SER A 5 9.95 -6.86 3.25
N LYS A 6 9.74 -8.18 3.46
CA LYS A 6 8.38 -8.72 3.57
C LYS A 6 7.63 -8.04 4.72
N THR A 7 8.19 -7.97 5.92
CA THR A 7 7.47 -7.38 7.07
C THR A 7 7.20 -5.88 6.90
N ALA A 8 8.18 -5.09 6.44
CA ALA A 8 8.01 -3.65 6.26
C ALA A 8 7.01 -3.33 5.15
N PHE A 9 7.08 -4.02 4.01
CA PHE A 9 6.16 -3.84 2.91
C PHE A 9 4.75 -4.33 3.26
N GLU A 10 4.62 -5.48 3.94
CA GLU A 10 3.33 -5.97 4.41
C GLU A 10 2.65 -4.97 5.35
N ASN A 11 3.38 -4.45 6.34
CA ASN A 11 2.86 -3.44 7.26
C ASN A 11 2.39 -2.17 6.53
N MET A 12 3.17 -1.71 5.54
CA MET A 12 2.84 -0.54 4.74
C MET A 12 1.53 -0.72 3.96
N LYS A 13 1.25 -1.91 3.41
CA LYS A 13 -0.01 -2.18 2.71
C LYS A 13 -1.21 -1.98 3.63
N TYR A 14 -1.15 -2.51 4.85
CA TYR A 14 -2.23 -2.38 5.82
C TYR A 14 -2.38 -0.95 6.34
N GLU A 15 -1.26 -0.24 6.57
CA GLU A 15 -1.27 1.17 6.95
C GLU A 15 -1.94 2.03 5.87
N ILE A 16 -1.57 1.84 4.60
CA ILE A 16 -2.15 2.59 3.49
C ILE A 16 -3.64 2.27 3.34
N ALA A 17 -4.02 1.00 3.42
CA ALA A 17 -5.41 0.60 3.39
C ALA A 17 -6.23 1.29 4.48
N SER A 18 -5.69 1.36 5.70
CA SER A 18 -6.28 2.11 6.81
C SER A 18 -6.37 3.61 6.53
N GLN A 19 -5.34 4.22 5.94
CA GLN A 19 -5.31 5.66 5.59
C GLN A 19 -6.38 6.02 4.56
N VAL A 20 -6.67 5.12 3.61
CA VAL A 20 -7.71 5.33 2.60
C VAL A 20 -9.08 4.81 3.02
N GLY A 21 -9.23 4.31 4.25
CA GLY A 21 -10.50 3.81 4.79
C GLY A 21 -10.99 2.52 4.14
N VAL A 22 -10.09 1.71 3.59
CA VAL A 22 -10.43 0.43 2.94
C VAL A 22 -10.00 -0.72 3.84
N ASN A 23 -10.93 -1.64 4.10
CA ASN A 23 -10.65 -2.82 4.90
C ASN A 23 -9.91 -3.89 4.07
N LEU A 24 -8.59 -3.91 4.16
CA LEU A 24 -7.75 -4.94 3.54
C LEU A 24 -7.60 -6.14 4.49
N LYS A 25 -8.14 -7.28 4.09
CA LYS A 25 -8.08 -8.53 4.86
C LYS A 25 -6.79 -9.28 4.57
N GLN A 26 -6.29 -10.04 5.55
CA GLN A 26 -5.28 -11.06 5.28
C GLN A 26 -5.96 -12.24 4.57
N GLY A 27 -5.71 -12.39 3.26
CA GLY A 27 -6.31 -13.45 2.45
C GLY A 27 -7.11 -12.90 1.26
N TYR A 28 -8.29 -13.48 1.02
CA TYR A 28 -9.12 -13.10 -0.12
C TYR A 28 -9.73 -11.70 0.05
N ASN A 29 -9.57 -10.88 -0.98
CA ASN A 29 -10.10 -9.51 -1.06
C ASN A 29 -10.83 -9.29 -2.41
N GLY A 30 -11.34 -10.35 -3.04
CA GLY A 30 -12.04 -10.23 -4.33
C GLY A 30 -13.42 -9.58 -4.22
N ASP A 31 -13.90 -9.35 -3.00
CA ASP A 31 -15.07 -8.54 -2.68
C ASP A 31 -14.77 -7.03 -2.64
N LEU A 32 -13.49 -6.62 -2.67
CA LEU A 32 -13.14 -5.21 -2.74
C LEU A 32 -13.54 -4.62 -4.10
N LEU A 33 -14.15 -3.43 -4.05
CA LEU A 33 -14.45 -2.69 -5.27
C LEU A 33 -13.15 -2.34 -5.98
N ALA A 34 -13.14 -2.48 -7.31
CA ALA A 34 -11.95 -2.21 -8.14
C ALA A 34 -11.38 -0.80 -7.88
N ARG A 35 -12.24 0.19 -7.63
CA ARG A 35 -11.84 1.56 -7.25
C ARG A 35 -11.02 1.62 -5.96
N ASP A 36 -11.36 0.80 -4.98
CA ASP A 36 -10.73 0.82 -3.66
C ASP A 36 -9.42 0.04 -3.68
N ALA A 37 -9.38 -1.09 -4.40
CA ALA A 37 -8.13 -1.79 -4.71
C ALA A 37 -7.15 -0.89 -5.49
N GLY A 38 -7.66 -0.13 -6.47
CA GLY A 38 -6.87 0.86 -7.22
C GLY A 38 -6.32 1.98 -6.34
N ARG A 39 -7.13 2.52 -5.42
CA ARG A 39 -6.70 3.53 -4.44
C ARG A 39 -5.57 3.01 -3.56
N ILE A 40 -5.69 1.79 -3.03
CA ILE A 40 -4.62 1.17 -2.22
C ILE A 40 -3.34 1.04 -3.05
N GLY A 41 -3.43 0.42 -4.23
CA GLY A 41 -2.27 0.19 -5.10
C GLY A 41 -1.55 1.47 -5.51
N GLY A 42 -2.29 2.51 -5.89
CA GLY A 42 -1.73 3.80 -6.27
C GLY A 42 -0.98 4.49 -5.11
N ASN A 43 -1.55 4.46 -3.90
CA ASN A 43 -0.90 5.01 -2.72
C ASN A 43 0.36 4.21 -2.30
N ILE A 44 0.35 2.89 -2.47
CA ILE A 44 1.54 2.04 -2.25
C ILE A 44 2.67 2.48 -3.19
N VAL A 45 2.39 2.56 -4.50
CA VAL A 45 3.40 2.96 -5.49
C VAL A 45 3.91 4.37 -5.21
N LYS A 46 3.02 5.31 -4.84
CA LYS A 46 3.40 6.66 -4.44
C LYS A 46 4.39 6.64 -3.28
N LYS A 47 4.07 5.99 -2.15
CA LYS A 47 4.97 5.92 -0.99
C LYS A 47 6.31 5.24 -1.29
N VAL A 48 6.30 4.17 -2.09
CA VAL A 48 7.54 3.49 -2.50
C VAL A 48 8.41 4.41 -3.36
N PHE A 49 7.79 5.15 -4.26
CA PHE A 49 8.49 6.11 -5.11
C PHE A 49 9.09 7.26 -4.29
N GLU A 50 8.32 7.81 -3.33
CA GLU A 50 8.78 8.84 -2.41
C GLU A 50 9.97 8.35 -1.57
N ALA A 51 9.92 7.12 -1.06
CA ALA A 51 11.01 6.51 -0.30
C ALA A 51 12.27 6.26 -1.16
N TYR A 52 12.09 5.94 -2.44
CA TYR A 52 13.21 5.69 -3.36
C TYR A 52 13.87 6.98 -3.86
N THR A 53 13.07 8.01 -4.14
CA THR A 53 13.55 9.25 -4.76
C THR A 53 13.79 10.40 -3.79
N GLY A 54 13.25 10.32 -2.56
CA GLY A 54 13.26 11.41 -1.59
C GLY A 54 12.35 12.58 -1.97
N ASN A 55 11.63 12.49 -3.08
CA ASN A 55 10.72 13.53 -3.55
C ASN A 55 9.30 13.22 -3.09
N ASN A 56 8.66 14.15 -2.39
CA ASN A 56 7.24 14.06 -2.03
C ASN A 56 6.39 14.37 -3.27
N TYR A 57 5.55 13.43 -3.70
CA TYR A 57 4.69 13.61 -4.88
C TYR A 57 3.34 14.20 -4.47
N ASN A 58 3.31 15.47 -4.12
CA ASN A 58 2.06 16.19 -3.89
C ASN A 58 1.58 16.75 -5.24
N LYS A 59 0.76 15.96 -5.94
CA LYS A 59 -0.08 16.48 -7.03
C LYS A 59 -1.36 17.06 -6.45
#